data_AF-A0A0R1VL24-F1
#
_entry.id   AF-A0A0R1VL24-F1
#
_cell.length_a   1.000
_cell.length_b   1.000
_cell.length_c   1.000
_cell.angle_alpha   90.00
_cell.angle_beta   90.00
_cell.angle_gamma   90.00
#
_symmetry.space_group_name_H-M   'P 1'
#
loop_
_entity.id
_entity.type
_entity.pdbx_description
1 polymer ?
#
loop_
_entity_poly.entity_id
_entity_poly.type
_entity_poly.pdbx_seq_one_letter_code
_entity_poly.pdbx_strand_id
1 'polypeptide(L)' 'MEPLNISVKKMAHDIDVPETEIQHVLDGKKEVSAELSIKLGKYFGVSDDIFFNIQNDIDMRKAKRMN' A
#
# COMPACT_ATOMS: atom_id res chain seq x y z
N MET A 1 4.04 7.85 7.82
CA MET A 1 3.99 9.25 7.35
C MET A 1 4.69 10.16 8.37
N GLU A 2 4.42 9.99 9.67
CA GLU A 2 5.08 10.76 10.74
C GLU A 2 6.55 10.41 11.12
N PRO A 3 7.15 9.26 10.76
CA PRO A 3 8.61 9.07 10.93
C PRO A 3 9.46 9.74 9.83
N LEU A 4 8.88 9.94 8.65
CA LEU A 4 9.56 10.52 7.48
C LEU A 4 9.12 11.97 7.19
N ASN A 5 8.15 12.49 7.95
CA ASN A 5 7.52 13.79 7.74
C ASN A 5 6.98 13.99 6.30
N ILE A 6 6.50 12.90 5.69
CA ILE A 6 5.92 12.89 4.33
C ILE A 6 4.41 12.94 4.46
N SER A 7 3.75 13.81 3.68
CA SER A 7 2.29 13.83 3.56
C SER A 7 1.81 12.80 2.53
N VAL A 8 0.61 12.25 2.75
CA VAL A 8 -0.04 11.31 1.81
C VAL A 8 -0.12 11.91 0.42
N LYS A 9 -0.53 13.18 0.33
CA LYS A 9 -0.53 13.98 -0.89
C LYS A 9 0.82 14.01 -1.60
N LYS A 10 1.90 14.27 -0.87
CA LYS A 10 3.25 14.33 -1.44
C LYS A 10 3.68 12.96 -1.98
N MET A 11 3.50 11.90 -1.18
CA MET A 11 3.84 10.55 -1.62
C MET A 11 3.05 10.16 -2.87
N ALA A 12 1.73 10.37 -2.86
CA ALA A 12 0.84 10.03 -3.97
C ALA A 12 1.28 10.73 -5.26
N HIS A 13 1.61 12.02 -5.17
CA HIS A 13 2.18 12.78 -6.29
C HIS A 13 3.53 12.21 -6.75
N ASP A 14 4.45 11.92 -5.82
CA ASP A 14 5.79 11.44 -6.15
C ASP A 14 5.78 10.06 -6.87
N ILE A 15 4.76 9.23 -6.62
CA ILE A 15 4.61 7.90 -7.25
C ILE A 15 3.60 7.86 -8.40
N ASP A 16 3.08 9.01 -8.81
CA ASP A 16 2.04 9.14 -9.85
C ASP A 16 0.84 8.20 -9.58
N VAL A 17 0.26 8.36 -8.39
CA VAL A 17 -0.97 7.67 -7.95
C VAL A 17 -1.93 8.71 -7.36
N PRO A 18 -3.25 8.60 -7.61
CA PRO A 18 -4.22 9.49 -6.98
C PRO A 18 -4.13 9.43 -5.45
N GLU A 19 -4.15 10.58 -4.78
CA GLU A 19 -4.16 10.65 -3.31
C GLU A 19 -5.33 9.86 -2.71
N THR A 20 -6.49 9.87 -3.36
CA THR A 20 -7.68 9.11 -2.97
C THR A 20 -7.45 7.60 -2.99
N GLU A 21 -6.63 7.10 -3.90
CA GLU A 21 -6.30 5.68 -3.97
C GLU A 21 -5.48 5.25 -2.76
N ILE A 22 -4.47 6.06 -2.39
CA ILE A 22 -3.70 5.84 -1.18
C ILE A 22 -4.59 5.94 0.06
N GLN A 23 -5.47 6.95 0.12
CA GLN A 23 -6.38 7.11 1.24
C GLN A 23 -7.33 5.91 1.38
N HIS A 24 -7.85 5.36 0.27
CA HIS A 24 -8.67 4.15 0.32
C HIS A 24 -7.91 2.92 0.82
N VAL A 25 -6.63 2.79 0.48
CA VAL A 25 -5.77 1.74 1.03
C VAL A 25 -5.56 1.92 2.54
N LEU A 26 -5.28 3.14 2.98
CA LEU A 26 -5.12 3.47 4.41
C LEU A 26 -6.41 3.25 5.21
N ASP A 27 -7.56 3.57 4.63
CA ASP A 27 -8.89 3.34 5.21
C ASP A 27 -9.30 1.85 5.18
N GLY A 28 -8.52 0.98 4.53
CA GLY A 28 -8.87 -0.43 4.32
C GLY A 28 -10.03 -0.66 3.35
N LYS A 29 -10.42 0.36 2.57
CA LYS A 29 -11.48 0.30 1.55
C LYS A 29 -11.00 -0.30 0.23
N LYS A 30 -9.69 -0.27 -0.03
CA LYS A 30 -9.05 -0.85 -1.21
C LYS A 30 -7.83 -1.66 -0.79
N GLU A 31 -7.57 -2.74 -1.50
CA GLU A 31 -6.40 -3.59 -1.30
C GLU A 31 -5.19 -3.04 -2.07
N VAL A 32 -4.00 -3.37 -1.60
CA VAL A 32 -2.76 -3.02 -2.30
C VAL A 32 -2.60 -3.90 -3.54
N SER A 33 -2.62 -3.29 -4.73
CA SER A 33 -2.32 -3.99 -5.99
C SER A 33 -0.83 -4.24 -6.16
N ALA A 34 -0.46 -5.20 -7.02
CA ALA A 34 0.93 -5.46 -7.37
C ALA A 34 1.62 -4.21 -7.95
N GLU A 35 0.94 -3.46 -8.81
CA GLU A 35 1.47 -2.20 -9.37
C GLU A 35 1.74 -1.16 -8.28
N LEU A 36 0.80 -0.98 -7.34
CA LEU A 36 0.97 -0.06 -6.22
C LEU A 36 2.12 -0.50 -5.31
N SER A 37 2.28 -1.81 -5.08
CA SER A 37 3.41 -2.36 -4.30
C SER A 37 4.76 -2.01 -4.94
N ILE A 38 4.91 -2.17 -6.26
CA ILE A 38 6.14 -1.81 -6.98
C ILE A 38 6.44 -0.32 -6.81
N LYS A 39 5.43 0.54 -6.96
CA LYS A 39 5.58 2.00 -6.79
C LYS A 39 6.00 2.37 -5.38
N LEU A 40 5.37 1.79 -4.36
CA LEU A 40 5.71 2.01 -2.95
C LEU A 40 7.09 1.45 -2.59
N GLY A 41 7.46 0.28 -3.11
CA GLY A 41 8.77 -0.33 -2.91
C GLY A 41 9.91 0.59 -3.36
N LYS A 42 9.80 1.09 -4.60
CA LYS A 42 10.73 2.08 -5.17
C LYS A 42 10.77 3.38 -4.36
N TYR A 43 9.61 3.88 -3.92
CA TYR A 43 9.53 5.13 -3.15
C TYR A 43 10.22 5.02 -1.78
N PHE A 44 10.02 3.90 -1.09
CA PHE A 44 10.55 3.69 0.26
C PHE A 44 11.93 3.01 0.27
N GLY A 45 12.48 2.64 -0.88
CA GLY A 45 13.77 1.95 -0.98
C GLY A 45 13.74 0.53 -0.41
N VAL A 46 12.60 -0.16 -0.54
CA VAL A 46 12.39 -1.54 -0.10
C VAL A 46 12.02 -2.44 -1.29
N SER A 47 11.95 -3.75 -1.08
CA SER A 47 11.58 -4.69 -2.14
C SER A 47 10.18 -4.40 -2.72
N ASP A 48 10.07 -4.49 -4.04
CA ASP A 48 8.86 -4.19 -4.83
C ASP A 48 7.62 -5.02 -4.44
N ASP A 49 7.81 -6.18 -3.81
CA ASP A 49 6.77 -7.15 -3.48
C ASP A 49 6.30 -7.08 -2.02
N ILE A 50 6.97 -6.34 -1.14
CA ILE A 50 6.70 -6.33 0.31
C ILE A 50 5.24 -5.98 0.61
N PHE A 51 4.71 -4.91 0.01
CA PHE A 51 3.36 -4.46 0.32
C PHE A 51 2.30 -5.41 -0.25
N PHE A 52 2.54 -5.99 -1.41
CA PHE A 52 1.67 -7.02 -2.00
C PHE A 52 1.67 -8.31 -1.17
N ASN A 53 2.82 -8.73 -0.64
CA ASN A 53 2.92 -9.90 0.22
C ASN A 53 2.14 -9.70 1.55
N ILE A 54 2.18 -8.49 2.11
CA ILE A 54 1.37 -8.14 3.29
C ILE A 54 -0.13 -8.26 2.97
N GLN A 55 -0.56 -7.76 1.81
CA GLN A 55 -1.95 -7.89 1.37
C GLN A 55 -2.39 -9.36 1.24
N ASN A 56 -1.59 -10.19 0.56
CA ASN A 56 -1.86 -11.62 0.42
C ASN A 56 -1.99 -12.34 1.77
N ASP A 57 -1.13 -12.00 2.73
CA ASP A 57 -1.16 -12.57 4.08
C ASP A 57 -2.42 -12.12 4.87
N ILE A 58 -2.84 -10.86 4.72
CA ILE A 58 -4.12 -10.38 5.24
C ILE A 58 -5.27 -11.19 4.66
N ASP A 59 -5.30 -11.41 3.35
CA ASP A 59 -6.41 -12.08 2.67
C ASP A 59 -6.44 -13.58 3.00
N MET A 60 -5.27 -14.23 3.12
CA MET A 60 -5.18 -15.59 3.62
C MET A 60 -5.73 -15.71 5.06
N ARG A 61 -5.42 -14.75 5.94
CA ARG A 61 -5.97 -14.74 7.31
C ARG A 61 -7.48 -14.52 7.32
N LYS A 62 -8.01 -13.63 6.47
CA LYS A 62 -9.46 -13.43 6.33
C LYS A 62 -10.14 -14.71 5.88
N ALA A 63 -9.62 -15.35 4.84
CA ALA A 63 -10.16 -16.60 4.31
C ALA A 63 -10.19 -17.72 5.36
N LYS A 64 -9.11 -17.86 6.15
CA LYS A 64 -9.05 -18.83 7.26
C LYS A 64 -10.04 -18.56 8.39
N ARG A 65 -10.50 -17.31 8.58
CA ARG A 65 -11.50 -16.96 9.61
C ARG A 65 -12.93 -17.17 9.15
N MET A 66 -13.16 -17.28 7.84
CA MET A 66 -14.49 -17.48 7.25
C MET A 66 -14.85 -18.96 7.10
N ASN A 67 -13.90 -19.87 7.30
CA ASN A 67 -14.09 -21.31 7.46
C ASN A 67 -14.12 -21.68 8.94
#